data_AF-A0A8J4PXZ1-F1
#
_entry.id   AF-A0A8J4PXZ1-F1
#
_cell.length_a   1.000
_cell.length_b   1.000
_cell.length_c   1.000
_cell.angle_alpha   90.00
_cell.angle_beta   90.00
_cell.angle_gamma   90.00
#
_symmetry.space_group_name_H-M   'P 1'
#
loop_
_entity.id
_entity.type
_entity.pdbx_description
1 polymer ?
#
loop_
_entity_poly.entity_id
_entity_poly.type
_entity_poly.pdbx_seq_one_letter_code
_entity_poly.pdbx_strand_id
1 'polypeptide(L)'
;MNSIIKAFVRVGSSRGLLSQSPLINSSSNRLMIGSSTLFNNSDKYIQERTYATISKKKLQQIREKREEEARIAKETKEKTFIEVNKVSISTLTFEDALINVREKFNKYHTVKNRLVATLFQKSATAEQLHESLKLYKELNNSNPNYFDSSHILIIYYAFFRTNQMPLFAEILINSDVFQFFPKQNVVIKTLVQLLKSGQDNELAANLLLNYQNKVGSQVNENFMRAFGKEMDKQKAIDQLYTILNIYPRKDFQLGADAIRYLLRQSIVKGNTKETLNLINQFPASTLDKISQACLLAAKIVSDPVAAQSEKIDTNDTRFAETVQNEIMKQYNLAEPDVKESIKEASKVYFNPLPEKLQF
;
A
#
# COMPACT_ATOMS: atom_id res chain seq x y z
N MET A 1 -4.30 -19.75 14.55
CA MET A 1 -3.75 -19.11 13.34
C MET A 1 -2.35 -18.46 13.53
N ASN A 2 -1.70 -18.58 14.70
CA ASN A 2 -0.35 -18.03 14.94
C ASN A 2 0.84 -18.97 14.56
N SER A 3 0.59 -20.10 13.89
CA SER A 3 1.64 -21.12 13.62
C SER A 3 2.24 -21.07 12.21
N ILE A 4 1.51 -20.56 11.21
CA ILE A 4 1.96 -20.57 9.81
C ILE A 4 3.07 -19.52 9.59
N ILE A 5 2.91 -18.30 10.11
CA ILE A 5 3.95 -17.25 10.02
C ILE A 5 5.22 -17.63 10.81
N LYS A 6 5.09 -18.29 11.97
CA LYS A 6 6.26 -18.77 12.74
C LYS A 6 7.07 -19.86 12.00
N ALA A 7 6.41 -20.67 11.17
CA ALA A 7 7.09 -21.63 10.31
C ALA A 7 7.84 -20.93 9.15
N PHE A 8 7.29 -19.84 8.61
CA PHE A 8 7.92 -19.09 7.51
C PHE A 8 9.05 -18.14 7.94
N VAL A 9 8.99 -17.55 9.14
CA VAL A 9 10.07 -16.69 9.68
C VAL A 9 11.32 -17.50 10.08
N ARG A 10 11.18 -18.79 10.43
CA ARG A 10 12.32 -19.63 10.85
C ARG A 10 13.27 -20.06 9.74
N VAL A 11 12.88 -19.97 8.47
CA VAL A 11 13.78 -20.33 7.35
C VAL A 11 14.69 -19.16 6.95
N GLY A 12 14.45 -17.94 7.47
CA GLY A 12 15.26 -16.76 7.19
C GLY A 12 16.16 -16.29 8.34
N SER A 13 16.10 -16.89 9.52
CA SER A 13 16.85 -16.43 10.70
C SER A 13 17.99 -17.38 11.05
N SER A 14 19.10 -17.23 10.35
CA SER A 14 20.39 -17.81 10.74
C SER A 14 21.49 -16.87 10.29
N ARG A 15 21.70 -15.79 11.06
CA ARG A 15 23.01 -15.16 11.36
C ARG A 15 22.85 -13.93 12.25
N GLY A 16 23.28 -14.08 13.50
CA GLY A 16 24.38 -13.30 14.06
C GLY A 16 24.17 -11.81 14.32
N LEU A 17 23.99 -11.52 15.60
CA LEU A 17 24.02 -10.23 16.28
C LEU A 17 25.40 -9.52 16.23
N LEU A 18 25.32 -8.17 16.34
CA LEU A 18 26.31 -7.17 16.80
C LEU A 18 27.38 -6.63 15.82
N SER A 19 27.23 -5.36 15.43
CA SER A 19 28.20 -4.29 15.77
C SER A 19 27.65 -2.92 15.39
N GLN A 20 27.80 -1.97 16.29
CA GLN A 20 27.35 -0.57 16.23
C GLN A 20 28.07 0.23 15.13
N SER A 21 27.35 1.19 14.56
CA SER A 21 27.88 2.29 13.74
C SER A 21 28.78 3.23 14.58
N PRO A 22 29.60 4.08 13.93
CA PRO A 22 29.10 5.42 13.68
C PRO A 22 29.41 6.01 12.29
N LEU A 23 28.60 7.00 11.97
CA LEU A 23 28.59 7.85 10.77
C LEU A 23 29.81 8.79 10.67
N ILE A 24 29.91 9.43 9.50
CA ILE A 24 30.52 10.74 9.18
C ILE A 24 32.03 10.70 8.86
N ASN A 25 32.46 10.88 7.60
CA ASN A 25 32.61 12.20 6.97
C ASN A 25 33.17 12.10 5.54
N SER A 26 32.62 12.90 4.64
CA SER A 26 33.19 13.26 3.36
C SER A 26 34.47 14.09 3.54
N SER A 27 35.56 13.75 2.87
CA SER A 27 36.55 14.75 2.44
C SER A 27 37.42 14.24 1.28
N SER A 28 37.41 15.02 0.21
CA SER A 28 38.43 15.06 -0.82
C SER A 28 39.83 15.18 -0.20
N ASN A 29 40.81 14.41 -0.68
CA ASN A 29 42.22 14.82 -0.80
C ASN A 29 42.97 13.78 -1.66
N ARG A 30 43.35 14.13 -2.89
CA ARG A 30 44.71 14.59 -3.26
C ARG A 30 45.80 13.65 -2.73
N LEU A 31 46.23 12.74 -3.59
CA LEU A 31 47.53 12.05 -3.51
C LEU A 31 48.64 13.11 -3.57
N MET A 32 49.06 13.61 -2.42
CA MET A 32 50.31 14.33 -2.25
C MET A 32 51.41 13.30 -1.96
N ILE A 33 52.34 13.22 -2.91
CA ILE A 33 53.62 12.55 -2.81
C ILE A 33 54.45 13.31 -1.79
N GLY A 34 54.93 12.61 -0.75
CA GLY A 34 55.84 13.19 0.23
C GLY A 34 56.12 12.25 1.39
N SER A 35 57.13 11.40 1.26
CA SER A 35 57.76 10.72 2.39
C SER A 35 59.25 11.00 2.32
N SER A 36 59.71 11.90 3.19
CA SER A 36 61.13 12.17 3.37
C SER A 36 61.75 11.16 4.34
N THR A 37 62.76 10.46 3.81
CA THR A 37 64.06 10.16 4.42
C THR A 37 64.12 9.25 5.65
N LEU A 38 64.54 8.00 5.41
CA LEU A 38 65.62 7.36 6.17
C LEU A 38 66.66 6.81 5.16
N PHE A 39 67.80 7.49 5.05
CA PHE A 39 69.01 6.98 4.41
C PHE A 39 69.70 6.01 5.40
N ASN A 40 70.17 4.83 4.97
CA ASN A 40 71.49 4.70 4.33
C ASN A 40 71.88 3.24 4.02
N ASN A 41 72.59 3.11 2.89
CA ASN A 41 73.60 2.11 2.51
C ASN A 41 73.21 0.66 2.12
N SER A 42 73.34 0.43 0.79
CA SER A 42 74.11 -0.62 0.07
C SER A 42 73.95 -2.08 0.52
N ASP A 43 73.69 -3.08 -0.32
CA ASP A 43 74.04 -3.24 -1.74
C ASP A 43 73.19 -4.38 -2.37
N LYS A 44 72.80 -4.18 -3.64
CA LYS A 44 72.42 -5.19 -4.66
C LYS A 44 71.65 -6.46 -4.24
N TYR A 45 70.31 -6.41 -4.30
CA TYR A 45 69.50 -7.49 -4.89
C TYR A 45 68.21 -6.89 -5.47
N ILE A 46 68.32 -6.20 -6.61
CA ILE A 46 67.16 -5.96 -7.48
C ILE A 46 66.90 -7.29 -8.19
N GLN A 47 66.01 -8.11 -7.64
CA GLN A 47 65.35 -9.13 -8.45
C GLN A 47 64.52 -8.38 -9.50
N GLU A 48 65.01 -8.36 -10.73
CA GLU A 48 64.22 -8.05 -11.91
C GLU A 48 63.02 -9.01 -11.94
N ARG A 49 61.88 -8.59 -11.39
CA ARG A 49 60.61 -9.25 -11.66
C ARG A 49 60.29 -8.99 -13.13
N THR A 50 60.62 -9.97 -13.95
CA THR A 50 60.22 -10.03 -15.35
C THR A 50 58.69 -10.04 -15.40
N TYR A 51 58.07 -8.87 -15.57
CA TYR A 51 56.65 -8.82 -15.91
C TYR A 51 56.53 -9.42 -17.31
N ALA A 52 56.05 -10.67 -17.39
CA ALA A 52 55.62 -11.26 -18.64
C ALA A 52 54.48 -10.39 -19.20
N THR A 53 54.81 -9.43 -20.07
CA THR A 53 53.81 -8.71 -20.86
C THR A 53 53.07 -9.74 -21.69
N ILE A 54 51.83 -10.03 -21.30
CA ILE A 54 50.90 -10.82 -22.08
C ILE A 54 50.85 -10.19 -23.47
N SER A 55 51.30 -10.93 -24.49
CA SER A 55 51.41 -10.38 -25.85
C SER A 55 50.05 -9.84 -26.30
N LYS A 56 50.05 -8.77 -27.11
CA LYS A 56 48.81 -8.19 -27.68
C LYS A 56 47.90 -9.27 -28.30
N LYS A 57 48.51 -10.32 -28.87
CA LYS A 57 47.83 -11.50 -29.43
C LYS A 57 47.11 -12.34 -28.36
N LYS A 58 47.71 -12.57 -27.19
CA LYS A 58 47.06 -13.28 -26.08
C LYS A 58 45.94 -12.45 -25.43
N LEU A 59 46.09 -11.13 -25.33
CA LEU A 59 45.01 -10.24 -24.84
C LEU A 59 43.82 -10.22 -25.80
N GLN A 60 44.09 -10.19 -27.11
CA GLN A 60 43.06 -10.26 -28.15
C GLN A 60 42.28 -11.59 -28.09
N GLN A 61 42.98 -12.71 -27.95
CA GLN A 61 42.36 -14.04 -27.78
C GLN A 61 41.49 -14.13 -26.51
N ILE A 62 41.90 -13.50 -25.40
CA ILE A 62 41.09 -13.46 -24.17
C ILE A 62 39.82 -12.61 -24.38
N ARG A 63 39.90 -11.51 -25.13
CA ARG A 63 38.73 -10.67 -25.46
C ARG A 63 37.76 -11.40 -26.38
N GLU A 64 38.26 -12.00 -27.46
CA GLU A 64 37.46 -12.78 -28.40
C GLU A 64 36.77 -13.96 -27.71
N LYS A 65 37.48 -14.66 -26.81
CA LYS A 65 36.88 -15.75 -26.02
C LYS A 65 35.77 -15.24 -25.10
N ARG A 66 35.96 -14.09 -24.43
CA ARG A 66 34.93 -13.48 -23.57
C ARG A 66 33.73 -12.97 -24.36
N GLU A 67 33.94 -12.38 -25.53
CA GLU A 67 32.86 -11.93 -26.41
C GLU A 67 32.07 -13.10 -26.98
N GLU A 68 32.75 -14.20 -27.35
CA GLU A 68 32.11 -15.42 -27.82
C GLU A 68 31.31 -16.11 -26.69
N GLU A 69 31.88 -16.22 -25.49
CA GLU A 69 31.17 -16.72 -24.30
C GLU A 69 29.95 -15.85 -23.96
N ALA A 70 30.06 -14.52 -24.05
CA ALA A 70 28.95 -13.60 -23.83
C ALA A 70 27.88 -13.72 -24.93
N ARG A 71 28.27 -13.93 -26.19
CA ARG A 71 27.35 -14.15 -27.32
C ARG A 71 26.60 -15.47 -27.15
N ILE A 72 27.30 -16.57 -26.87
CA ILE A 72 26.69 -17.88 -26.60
C ILE A 72 25.77 -17.81 -25.38
N ALA A 73 26.18 -17.13 -24.31
CA ALA A 73 25.34 -16.92 -23.13
C ALA A 73 24.08 -16.09 -23.44
N LYS A 74 24.17 -15.11 -24.34
CA LYS A 74 23.03 -14.32 -24.80
C LYS A 74 22.07 -15.17 -25.67
N GLU A 75 22.59 -15.89 -26.64
CA GLU A 75 21.80 -16.77 -27.52
C GLU A 75 21.12 -17.92 -26.75
N THR A 76 21.81 -18.50 -25.77
CA THR A 76 21.23 -19.55 -24.91
C THR A 76 20.13 -19.01 -24.00
N LYS A 77 20.30 -17.80 -23.44
CA LYS A 77 19.25 -17.09 -22.68
C LYS A 77 18.05 -16.74 -23.55
N GLU A 78 18.28 -16.32 -24.80
CA GLU A 78 17.22 -15.98 -25.74
C GLU A 78 16.44 -17.23 -26.19
N LYS A 79 17.13 -18.34 -26.49
CA LYS A 79 16.51 -19.64 -26.77
C LYS A 79 15.69 -20.17 -25.59
N THR A 80 16.24 -20.14 -24.38
CA THR A 80 15.48 -20.54 -23.17
C THR A 80 14.29 -19.62 -22.91
N PHE A 81 14.42 -18.30 -23.13
CA PHE A 81 13.30 -17.37 -23.04
C PHE A 81 12.18 -17.68 -24.04
N ILE A 82 12.52 -18.05 -25.28
CA ILE A 82 11.55 -18.44 -26.32
C ILE A 82 10.87 -19.76 -25.97
N GLU A 83 11.60 -20.76 -25.48
CA GLU A 83 11.02 -22.05 -25.08
C GLU A 83 10.09 -21.95 -23.86
N VAL A 84 10.44 -21.14 -22.86
CA VAL A 84 9.58 -20.87 -21.69
C VAL A 84 8.22 -20.28 -22.11
N ASN A 85 8.16 -19.55 -23.24
CA ASN A 85 6.97 -18.90 -23.76
C ASN A 85 6.02 -19.77 -24.58
N LYS A 86 6.48 -20.89 -25.13
CA LYS A 86 5.73 -21.60 -26.18
C LYS A 86 4.41 -22.23 -25.69
N VAL A 87 4.30 -22.56 -24.41
CA VAL A 87 3.11 -23.23 -23.87
C VAL A 87 2.30 -22.27 -23.03
N SER A 88 1.19 -21.79 -23.59
CA SER A 88 0.14 -21.14 -22.81
C SER A 88 -0.48 -22.17 -21.87
N ILE A 89 -0.58 -21.82 -20.59
CA ILE A 89 -1.26 -22.68 -19.60
C ILE A 89 -2.73 -22.31 -19.44
N SER A 90 -3.25 -21.36 -20.22
CA SER A 90 -4.63 -20.84 -20.06
C SER A 90 -5.71 -21.90 -20.24
N THR A 91 -5.47 -22.90 -21.08
CA THR A 91 -6.42 -23.99 -21.38
C THR A 91 -6.29 -25.21 -20.48
N LEU A 92 -5.25 -25.28 -19.64
CA LEU A 92 -4.98 -26.41 -18.75
C LEU A 92 -5.86 -26.39 -17.49
N THR A 93 -6.01 -27.52 -16.81
CA THR A 93 -6.53 -27.56 -15.44
C THR A 93 -5.58 -26.84 -14.47
N PHE A 94 -5.98 -26.62 -13.21
CA PHE A 94 -5.09 -26.02 -12.23
C PHE A 94 -3.87 -26.91 -11.98
N GLU A 95 -4.11 -28.21 -11.79
CA GLU A 95 -3.11 -29.23 -11.46
C GLU A 95 -2.09 -29.37 -12.60
N ASP A 96 -2.57 -29.47 -13.84
CA ASP A 96 -1.69 -29.54 -15.02
C ASP A 96 -0.90 -28.24 -15.22
N ALA A 97 -1.53 -27.09 -14.99
CA ALA A 97 -0.86 -25.80 -15.05
C ALA A 97 0.24 -25.69 -13.98
N LEU A 98 -0.02 -26.15 -12.75
CA LEU A 98 0.95 -26.16 -11.65
C LEU A 98 2.17 -27.03 -11.98
N ILE A 99 1.93 -28.26 -12.47
CA ILE A 99 3.00 -29.17 -12.90
C ILE A 99 3.82 -28.51 -14.01
N ASN A 100 3.15 -27.97 -15.04
CA ASN A 100 3.84 -27.33 -16.16
C ASN A 100 4.72 -26.15 -15.73
N VAL A 101 4.21 -25.28 -14.84
CA VAL A 101 4.99 -24.14 -14.35
C VAL A 101 6.16 -24.60 -13.47
N ARG A 102 5.97 -25.62 -12.62
CA ARG A 102 7.03 -26.18 -11.77
C ARG A 102 8.11 -26.86 -12.60
N GLU A 103 7.76 -27.63 -13.63
CA GLU A 103 8.72 -28.23 -14.56
C GLU A 103 9.53 -27.16 -15.32
N LYS A 104 8.86 -26.09 -15.78
CA LYS A 104 9.56 -24.94 -16.39
C LYS A 104 10.54 -24.29 -15.41
N PHE A 105 10.13 -24.11 -14.15
CA PHE A 105 11.04 -23.58 -13.14
C PHE A 105 12.22 -24.52 -12.88
N ASN A 106 11.99 -25.82 -12.74
CA ASN A 106 13.06 -26.79 -12.51
C ASN A 106 14.03 -26.87 -13.69
N LYS A 107 13.53 -26.74 -14.92
CA LYS A 107 14.35 -26.83 -16.14
C LYS A 107 15.14 -25.55 -16.43
N TYR A 108 14.54 -24.38 -16.21
CA TYR A 108 15.10 -23.10 -16.65
C TYR A 108 15.50 -22.15 -15.50
N HIS A 109 15.18 -22.51 -14.25
CA HIS A 109 15.33 -21.68 -13.04
C HIS A 109 14.70 -20.29 -13.15
N THR A 110 13.77 -20.12 -14.09
CA THR A 110 13.05 -18.87 -14.32
C THR A 110 11.68 -19.17 -14.91
N VAL A 111 10.69 -18.37 -14.53
CA VAL A 111 9.32 -18.44 -15.02
C VAL A 111 8.86 -17.03 -15.33
N LYS A 112 8.10 -16.86 -16.41
CA LYS A 112 7.48 -15.57 -16.72
C LYS A 112 6.34 -15.25 -15.75
N ASN A 113 6.30 -14.00 -15.32
CA ASN A 113 5.25 -13.43 -14.47
C ASN A 113 3.83 -13.76 -14.94
N ARG A 114 3.56 -13.70 -16.25
CA ARG A 114 2.25 -14.04 -16.83
C ARG A 114 1.82 -15.46 -16.50
N LEU A 115 2.72 -16.45 -16.53
CA LEU A 115 2.39 -17.83 -16.22
C LEU A 115 2.03 -17.99 -14.74
N VAL A 116 2.79 -17.33 -13.86
CA VAL A 116 2.49 -17.31 -12.42
C VAL A 116 1.15 -16.63 -12.14
N ALA A 117 0.88 -15.47 -12.75
CA ALA A 117 -0.40 -14.78 -12.61
C ALA A 117 -1.57 -15.62 -13.16
N THR A 118 -1.40 -16.33 -14.28
CA THR A 118 -2.41 -17.26 -14.79
C THR A 118 -2.63 -18.45 -13.85
N LEU A 119 -1.60 -18.93 -13.16
CA LEU A 119 -1.74 -19.97 -12.14
C LEU A 119 -2.63 -19.48 -10.99
N PHE A 120 -2.36 -18.27 -10.46
CA PHE A 120 -3.25 -17.61 -9.51
C PHE A 120 -4.66 -17.43 -10.07
N GLN A 121 -4.80 -17.06 -11.35
CA GLN A 121 -6.12 -16.93 -12.00
C GLN A 121 -6.91 -18.24 -12.05
N LYS A 122 -6.24 -19.39 -12.05
CA LYS A 122 -6.87 -20.71 -12.08
C LYS A 122 -7.24 -21.26 -10.70
N SER A 123 -6.67 -20.74 -9.62
CA SER A 123 -6.95 -21.20 -8.27
C SER A 123 -8.43 -21.00 -7.89
N ALA A 124 -9.22 -22.06 -7.91
CA ALA A 124 -10.64 -22.02 -7.59
C ALA A 124 -10.90 -22.21 -6.08
N THR A 125 -10.03 -22.97 -5.40
CA THR A 125 -10.12 -23.21 -3.95
C THR A 125 -9.02 -22.51 -3.17
N ALA A 126 -9.18 -22.43 -1.85
CA ALA A 126 -8.15 -21.90 -0.97
C ALA A 126 -6.85 -22.73 -1.08
N GLU A 127 -6.94 -24.06 -1.15
CA GLU A 127 -5.79 -24.97 -1.25
C GLU A 127 -5.00 -24.72 -2.53
N GLN A 128 -5.67 -24.58 -3.67
CA GLN A 128 -5.03 -24.26 -4.95
C GLN A 128 -4.36 -22.88 -4.93
N LEU A 129 -4.95 -21.92 -4.22
CA LEU A 129 -4.34 -20.60 -4.04
C LEU A 129 -3.06 -20.70 -3.19
N HIS A 130 -3.08 -21.50 -2.13
CA HIS A 130 -1.90 -21.73 -1.29
C HIS A 130 -0.77 -22.41 -2.06
N GLU A 131 -1.07 -23.41 -2.90
CA GLU A 131 -0.05 -24.04 -3.78
C GLU A 131 0.55 -23.04 -4.78
N SER A 132 -0.28 -22.12 -5.31
CA SER A 132 0.20 -21.05 -6.20
C SER A 132 1.15 -20.10 -5.47
N LEU A 133 0.80 -19.73 -4.23
CA LEU A 133 1.63 -18.87 -3.39
C LEU A 133 2.94 -19.56 -2.99
N LYS A 134 2.89 -20.86 -2.66
CA LYS A 134 4.05 -21.68 -2.34
C LYS A 134 5.02 -21.73 -3.52
N LEU A 135 4.53 -22.04 -4.72
CA LEU A 135 5.34 -22.02 -5.93
C LEU A 135 5.96 -20.64 -6.15
N TYR A 136 5.18 -19.56 -6.04
CA TYR A 136 5.70 -18.20 -6.20
C TYR A 136 6.85 -17.88 -5.23
N LYS A 137 6.75 -18.32 -3.97
CA LYS A 137 7.83 -18.16 -2.99
C LYS A 137 9.06 -19.01 -3.33
N GLU A 138 8.88 -20.22 -3.87
CA GLU A 138 9.97 -21.08 -4.36
C GLU A 138 10.75 -20.41 -5.51
N LEU A 139 10.09 -19.57 -6.34
CA LEU A 139 10.77 -18.83 -7.42
C LEU A 139 11.80 -17.81 -6.91
N ASN A 140 11.71 -17.39 -5.64
CA ASN A 140 12.61 -16.42 -4.99
C ASN A 140 12.94 -15.19 -5.86
N ASN A 141 11.91 -14.53 -6.39
CA ASN A 141 12.10 -13.51 -7.40
C ASN A 141 12.41 -12.12 -6.81
N SER A 142 13.69 -11.76 -6.78
CA SER A 142 14.12 -10.47 -6.23
C SER A 142 13.74 -9.22 -7.01
N ASN A 143 13.05 -9.34 -8.17
CA ASN A 143 12.66 -8.19 -8.96
C ASN A 143 11.36 -7.57 -8.40
N PRO A 144 11.39 -6.33 -7.86
CA PRO A 144 10.20 -5.67 -7.34
C PRO A 144 9.16 -5.36 -8.43
N ASN A 145 9.58 -5.34 -9.70
CA ASN A 145 8.72 -5.13 -10.85
C ASN A 145 8.38 -6.45 -11.56
N TYR A 146 8.49 -7.60 -10.88
CA TYR A 146 8.17 -8.88 -11.49
C TYR A 146 6.71 -8.93 -11.95
N PHE A 147 5.77 -8.47 -11.13
CA PHE A 147 4.39 -8.29 -11.52
C PHE A 147 4.12 -6.84 -11.91
N ASP A 148 3.56 -6.65 -13.10
CA ASP A 148 2.92 -5.38 -13.43
C ASP A 148 1.53 -5.26 -12.77
N SER A 149 0.90 -4.10 -12.95
CA SER A 149 -0.39 -3.79 -12.34
C SER A 149 -1.54 -4.71 -12.77
N SER A 150 -1.49 -5.24 -13.99
CA SER A 150 -2.53 -6.14 -14.50
C SER A 150 -2.42 -7.51 -13.82
N HIS A 151 -1.20 -8.01 -13.64
CA HIS A 151 -0.94 -9.25 -12.92
C HIS A 151 -1.35 -9.14 -11.45
N ILE A 152 -1.03 -8.03 -10.79
CA ILE A 152 -1.43 -7.79 -9.38
C ILE A 152 -2.95 -7.81 -9.24
N LEU A 153 -3.69 -7.24 -10.19
CA LEU A 153 -5.14 -7.25 -10.17
C LEU A 153 -5.73 -8.65 -10.35
N ILE A 154 -5.15 -9.46 -11.25
CA ILE A 154 -5.52 -10.88 -11.42
C ILE A 154 -5.33 -11.64 -10.11
N ILE A 155 -4.18 -11.44 -9.45
CA ILE A 155 -3.85 -12.09 -8.19
C ILE A 155 -4.82 -11.64 -7.09
N TYR A 156 -5.09 -10.34 -6.96
CA TYR A 156 -6.12 -9.82 -6.05
C TYR A 156 -7.47 -10.55 -6.21
N TYR A 157 -7.94 -10.73 -7.45
CA TYR A 157 -9.21 -11.42 -7.71
C TYR A 157 -9.18 -12.91 -7.36
N ALA A 158 -8.02 -13.55 -7.40
CA ALA A 158 -7.85 -14.92 -6.93
C ALA A 158 -8.05 -15.03 -5.41
N PHE A 159 -7.45 -14.11 -4.63
CA PHE A 159 -7.67 -14.05 -3.17
C PHE A 159 -9.12 -13.68 -2.83
N PHE A 160 -9.71 -12.77 -3.59
CA PHE A 160 -11.10 -12.35 -3.40
C PHE A 160 -12.09 -13.52 -3.56
N ARG A 161 -12.02 -14.25 -4.68
CA ARG A 161 -12.98 -15.33 -4.96
C ARG A 161 -12.82 -16.57 -4.08
N THR A 162 -11.62 -16.79 -3.53
CA THR A 162 -11.32 -17.90 -2.61
C THR A 162 -11.53 -17.51 -1.15
N ASN A 163 -12.04 -16.30 -0.88
CA ASN A 163 -12.27 -15.77 0.46
C ASN A 163 -11.00 -15.74 1.33
N GLN A 164 -9.84 -15.47 0.73
CA GLN A 164 -8.54 -15.38 1.39
C GLN A 164 -8.03 -13.93 1.48
N MET A 165 -8.94 -12.96 1.59
CA MET A 165 -8.58 -11.54 1.68
C MET A 165 -7.68 -11.20 2.88
N PRO A 166 -7.84 -11.83 4.07
CA PRO A 166 -6.89 -11.64 5.17
C PRO A 166 -5.45 -12.02 4.77
N LEU A 167 -5.25 -13.18 4.15
CA LEU A 167 -3.93 -13.59 3.67
C LEU A 167 -3.35 -12.61 2.65
N PHE A 168 -4.19 -12.08 1.74
CA PHE A 168 -3.73 -11.06 0.80
C PHE A 168 -3.27 -9.79 1.52
N ALA A 169 -4.00 -9.33 2.54
CA ALA A 169 -3.61 -8.17 3.32
C ALA A 169 -2.30 -8.37 4.09
N GLU A 170 -2.06 -9.56 4.65
CA GLU A 170 -0.77 -9.90 5.26
C GLU A 170 0.39 -9.83 4.25
N ILE A 171 0.17 -10.30 3.02
CA ILE A 171 1.12 -10.18 1.91
C ILE A 171 1.42 -8.71 1.62
N LEU A 172 0.41 -7.83 1.62
CA LEU A 172 0.58 -6.40 1.36
C LEU A 172 1.33 -5.68 2.50
N ILE A 173 1.05 -6.02 3.76
CA ILE A 173 1.78 -5.48 4.92
C ILE A 173 3.26 -5.83 4.81
N ASN A 174 3.57 -7.08 4.46
CA ASN A 174 4.91 -7.64 4.31
C ASN A 174 5.37 -7.62 2.84
N SER A 175 5.02 -6.56 2.09
CA SER A 175 5.28 -6.41 0.65
C SER A 175 6.74 -6.64 0.26
N ASP A 176 7.67 -6.30 1.13
CA ASP A 176 9.11 -6.49 1.02
C ASP A 176 9.53 -7.97 1.10
N VAL A 177 8.91 -8.74 2.01
CA VAL A 177 9.16 -10.19 2.16
C VAL A 177 8.54 -10.99 1.02
N PHE A 178 7.36 -10.59 0.57
CA PHE A 178 6.66 -11.25 -0.53
C PHE A 178 7.01 -10.68 -1.92
N GLN A 179 7.78 -9.58 -1.97
CA GLN A 179 8.13 -8.86 -3.19
C GLN A 179 6.89 -8.51 -4.03
N PHE A 180 5.84 -8.08 -3.33
CA PHE A 180 4.52 -7.82 -3.89
C PHE A 180 4.13 -6.36 -3.66
N PHE A 181 4.20 -5.54 -4.72
CA PHE A 181 4.09 -4.08 -4.61
C PHE A 181 2.82 -3.56 -5.32
N PRO A 182 1.65 -3.60 -4.67
CA PRO A 182 0.40 -3.20 -5.30
C PRO A 182 0.32 -1.68 -5.54
N LYS A 183 -0.44 -1.31 -6.56
CA LYS A 183 -0.92 0.08 -6.71
C LYS A 183 -1.96 0.42 -5.64
N GLN A 184 -2.10 1.71 -5.38
CA GLN A 184 -3.00 2.26 -4.35
C GLN A 184 -4.43 1.72 -4.44
N ASN A 185 -4.96 1.59 -5.66
CA ASN A 185 -6.31 1.11 -5.91
C ASN A 185 -6.53 -0.34 -5.44
N VAL A 186 -5.52 -1.20 -5.48
CA VAL A 186 -5.60 -2.58 -5.00
C VAL A 186 -5.56 -2.62 -3.48
N VAL A 187 -4.76 -1.74 -2.85
CA VAL A 187 -4.76 -1.57 -1.38
C VAL A 187 -6.13 -1.10 -0.90
N ILE A 188 -6.70 -0.06 -1.55
CA ILE A 188 -8.05 0.44 -1.24
C ILE A 188 -9.09 -0.67 -1.36
N LYS A 189 -9.09 -1.42 -2.47
CA LYS A 189 -10.01 -2.55 -2.67
C LYS A 189 -9.89 -3.60 -1.57
N THR A 190 -8.67 -3.91 -1.16
CA THR A 190 -8.37 -4.87 -0.09
C THR A 190 -8.92 -4.38 1.25
N LEU A 191 -8.65 -3.13 1.63
CA LEU A 191 -9.16 -2.51 2.86
C LEU A 191 -10.69 -2.51 2.91
N VAL A 192 -11.33 -2.02 1.84
CA VAL A 192 -12.80 -1.94 1.75
C VAL A 192 -13.41 -3.34 1.87
N GLN A 193 -12.79 -4.35 1.25
CA GLN A 193 -13.30 -5.71 1.32
C GLN A 193 -13.14 -6.34 2.72
N LEU A 194 -12.01 -6.13 3.39
CA LEU A 194 -11.83 -6.60 4.77
C LEU A 194 -12.87 -5.99 5.71
N LEU A 195 -13.10 -4.68 5.59
CA LEU A 195 -14.07 -3.97 6.42
C LEU A 195 -15.50 -4.39 6.13
N LYS A 196 -15.86 -4.50 4.85
CA LYS A 196 -17.21 -4.92 4.45
C LYS A 196 -17.54 -6.34 4.92
N SER A 197 -16.55 -7.23 4.89
CA SER A 197 -16.74 -8.63 5.29
C SER A 197 -16.67 -8.84 6.81
N GLY A 198 -16.20 -7.84 7.57
CA GLY A 198 -15.98 -7.94 9.01
C GLY A 198 -14.98 -9.02 9.42
N GLN A 199 -14.17 -9.53 8.48
CA GLN A 199 -13.33 -10.70 8.69
C GLN A 199 -12.16 -10.41 9.62
N ASP A 200 -11.58 -9.21 9.57
CA ASP A 200 -10.46 -8.82 10.42
C ASP A 200 -10.23 -7.30 10.40
N ASN A 201 -10.86 -6.59 11.34
CA ASN A 201 -10.74 -5.13 11.46
C ASN A 201 -9.36 -4.69 11.96
N GLU A 202 -8.68 -5.50 12.76
CA GLU A 202 -7.32 -5.23 13.22
C GLU A 202 -6.33 -5.35 12.06
N LEU A 203 -6.49 -6.34 11.19
CA LEU A 203 -5.66 -6.48 10.00
C LEU A 203 -5.91 -5.38 8.99
N ALA A 204 -7.17 -4.98 8.76
CA ALA A 204 -7.50 -3.83 7.94
C ALA A 204 -6.85 -2.55 8.51
N ALA A 205 -6.89 -2.40 9.83
CA ALA A 205 -6.20 -1.33 10.52
C ALA A 205 -4.68 -1.39 10.28
N ASN A 206 -4.03 -2.52 10.53
CA ASN A 206 -2.59 -2.66 10.32
C ASN A 206 -2.17 -2.38 8.87
N LEU A 207 -2.95 -2.82 7.88
CA LEU A 207 -2.69 -2.57 6.47
C LEU A 207 -2.74 -1.07 6.14
N LEU A 208 -3.77 -0.37 6.61
CA LEU A 208 -3.93 1.06 6.35
C LEU A 208 -2.79 1.87 7.00
N LEU A 209 -2.38 1.54 8.23
CA LEU A 209 -1.29 2.21 8.94
C LEU A 209 0.05 1.98 8.23
N ASN A 210 0.32 0.72 7.90
CA ASN A 210 1.53 0.32 7.18
C ASN A 210 1.64 1.07 5.84
N TYR A 211 0.51 1.19 5.14
CA TYR A 211 0.46 1.94 3.90
C TYR A 211 0.74 3.43 4.13
N GLN A 212 0.04 4.11 5.05
CA GLN A 212 0.26 5.54 5.34
C GLN A 212 1.71 5.85 5.72
N ASN A 213 2.34 5.00 6.53
CA ASN A 213 3.74 5.15 6.93
C ASN A 213 4.72 5.00 5.75
N LYS A 214 4.36 4.25 4.70
CA LYS A 214 5.21 4.01 3.53
C LYS A 214 5.12 5.12 2.47
N VAL A 215 3.96 5.75 2.26
CA VAL A 215 3.73 6.62 1.09
C VAL A 215 3.95 8.13 1.30
N GLY A 216 4.23 8.59 2.51
CA GLY A 216 4.40 10.03 2.79
C GLY A 216 3.09 10.84 2.72
N SER A 217 3.13 12.10 3.17
CA SER A 217 1.92 12.88 3.50
C SER A 217 1.02 13.26 2.31
N GLN A 218 1.58 13.72 1.18
CA GLN A 218 0.79 14.14 0.01
C GLN A 218 0.06 12.97 -0.68
N VAL A 219 0.72 11.81 -0.71
CA VAL A 219 0.15 10.59 -1.28
C VAL A 219 -0.95 10.03 -0.39
N ASN A 220 -0.86 10.30 0.93
CA ASN A 220 -1.88 9.94 1.90
C ASN A 220 -3.22 10.66 1.65
N GLU A 221 -3.22 11.96 1.32
CA GLU A 221 -4.48 12.69 1.09
C GLU A 221 -5.28 12.14 -0.11
N ASN A 222 -4.62 11.96 -1.25
CA ASN A 222 -5.25 11.38 -2.45
C ASN A 222 -5.74 9.96 -2.21
N PHE A 223 -4.96 9.18 -1.45
CA PHE A 223 -5.33 7.83 -1.05
C PHE A 223 -6.57 7.84 -0.15
N MET A 224 -6.60 8.66 0.90
CA MET A 224 -7.73 8.74 1.84
C MET A 224 -9.00 9.27 1.16
N ARG A 225 -8.87 10.19 0.19
CA ARG A 225 -9.96 10.60 -0.70
C ARG A 225 -10.54 9.43 -1.48
N ALA A 226 -9.69 8.66 -2.15
CA ALA A 226 -10.12 7.53 -2.95
C ALA A 226 -10.70 6.40 -2.08
N PHE A 227 -10.11 6.16 -0.90
CA PHE A 227 -10.59 5.21 0.08
C PHE A 227 -11.98 5.58 0.61
N GLY A 228 -12.19 6.84 1.04
CA GLY A 228 -13.49 7.32 1.51
C GLY A 228 -14.58 7.21 0.44
N LYS A 229 -14.27 7.55 -0.82
CA LYS A 229 -15.19 7.39 -1.95
C LYS A 229 -15.59 5.93 -2.19
N GLU A 230 -14.63 4.99 -2.16
CA GLU A 230 -14.94 3.58 -2.36
C GLU A 230 -15.71 2.99 -1.18
N MET A 231 -15.41 3.40 0.06
CA MET A 231 -16.16 3.02 1.25
C MET A 231 -17.62 3.48 1.20
N ASP A 232 -17.87 4.73 0.80
CA ASP A 232 -19.22 5.28 0.60
C ASP A 232 -19.98 4.51 -0.49
N LYS A 233 -19.34 4.31 -1.65
CA LYS A 233 -19.89 3.52 -2.76
C LYS A 233 -20.28 2.10 -2.35
N GLN A 234 -19.49 1.47 -1.49
CA GLN A 234 -19.73 0.11 -0.99
C GLN A 234 -20.64 0.07 0.25
N LYS A 235 -21.17 1.22 0.72
CA LYS A 235 -21.95 1.37 1.95
C LYS A 235 -21.24 0.79 3.18
N ALA A 236 -19.91 0.88 3.21
CA ALA A 236 -19.06 0.33 4.26
C ALA A 236 -18.50 1.41 5.19
N ILE A 237 -18.83 2.68 4.98
CA ILE A 237 -18.28 3.82 5.71
C ILE A 237 -18.42 3.73 7.22
N ASP A 238 -19.46 3.06 7.73
CA ASP A 238 -19.64 2.82 9.17
C ASP A 238 -18.57 1.91 9.77
N GLN A 239 -18.02 1.01 8.97
CA GLN A 239 -16.93 0.14 9.43
C GLN A 239 -15.64 0.92 9.66
N LEU A 240 -15.56 2.17 9.16
CA LEU A 240 -14.46 3.06 9.47
C LEU A 240 -14.45 3.43 10.96
N TYR A 241 -15.60 3.49 11.66
CA TYR A 241 -15.62 3.70 13.11
C TYR A 241 -14.81 2.63 13.85
N THR A 242 -14.95 1.38 13.42
CA THR A 242 -14.22 0.25 14.02
C THR A 242 -12.72 0.41 13.85
N ILE A 243 -12.27 0.82 12.67
CA ILE A 243 -10.87 1.18 12.43
C ILE A 243 -10.43 2.31 13.37
N LEU A 244 -11.18 3.42 13.42
CA LEU A 244 -10.76 4.60 14.18
C LEU A 244 -10.64 4.32 15.68
N ASN A 245 -11.41 3.38 16.22
CA ASN A 245 -11.30 2.95 17.61
C ASN A 245 -10.05 2.11 17.90
N ILE A 246 -9.50 1.41 16.90
CA ILE A 246 -8.31 0.55 17.04
C ILE A 246 -7.01 1.36 16.95
N TYR A 247 -7.03 2.53 16.31
CA TYR A 247 -5.82 3.25 15.95
C TYR A 247 -5.19 4.12 17.04
N PRO A 248 -3.84 4.21 17.09
CA PRO A 248 -3.15 5.26 17.80
C PRO A 248 -3.41 6.61 17.12
N ARG A 249 -4.21 7.43 17.79
CA ARG A 249 -4.80 8.68 17.27
C ARG A 249 -3.79 9.72 16.76
N LYS A 250 -2.53 9.69 17.22
CA LYS A 250 -1.53 10.74 16.96
C LYS A 250 -0.88 10.66 15.57
N ASP A 251 -0.79 9.46 14.99
CA ASP A 251 -0.04 9.24 13.74
C ASP A 251 -0.96 9.00 12.54
N PHE A 252 -2.27 8.90 12.77
CA PHE A 252 -3.25 8.62 11.73
C PHE A 252 -3.89 9.90 11.19
N GLN A 253 -3.79 10.11 9.87
CA GLN A 253 -4.47 11.20 9.20
C GLN A 253 -5.70 10.66 8.46
N LEU A 254 -6.89 11.05 8.93
CA LEU A 254 -8.18 10.72 8.32
C LEU A 254 -8.34 11.31 6.91
N GLY A 255 -7.87 12.55 6.71
CA GLY A 255 -8.12 13.32 5.49
C GLY A 255 -9.53 13.91 5.43
N ALA A 256 -9.67 15.06 4.75
CA ALA A 256 -10.90 15.85 4.74
C ALA A 256 -12.12 15.08 4.17
N ASP A 257 -11.92 14.30 3.10
CA ASP A 257 -13.00 13.55 2.47
C ASP A 257 -13.54 12.44 3.40
N ALA A 258 -12.67 11.70 4.10
CA ALA A 258 -13.11 10.65 5.02
C ALA A 258 -13.88 11.25 6.20
N ILE A 259 -13.39 12.37 6.76
CA ILE A 259 -14.10 13.16 7.77
C ILE A 259 -15.48 13.55 7.27
N ARG A 260 -15.57 14.11 6.05
CA ARG A 260 -16.84 14.51 5.45
C ARG A 260 -17.82 13.35 5.31
N TYR A 261 -17.36 12.18 4.84
CA TYR A 261 -18.23 11.00 4.70
C TYR A 261 -18.71 10.46 6.05
N LEU A 262 -17.85 10.42 7.06
CA LEU A 262 -18.21 10.03 8.43
C LEU A 262 -19.28 10.96 9.01
N LEU A 263 -19.06 12.28 8.91
CA LEU A 263 -19.98 13.28 9.44
C LEU A 263 -21.35 13.21 8.77
N ARG A 264 -21.41 13.11 7.44
CA ARG A 264 -22.67 12.93 6.70
C ARG A 264 -23.48 11.75 7.21
N GLN A 265 -22.83 10.60 7.31
CA GLN A 265 -23.46 9.37 7.78
C GLN A 265 -23.87 9.47 9.24
N SER A 266 -23.09 10.17 10.06
CA SER A 266 -23.41 10.36 11.46
C SER A 266 -24.64 11.23 11.70
N ILE A 267 -24.91 12.19 10.80
CA ILE A 267 -26.13 13.00 10.82
C ILE A 267 -27.33 12.12 10.46
N VAL A 268 -27.20 11.31 9.40
CA VAL A 268 -28.27 10.39 8.95
C VAL A 268 -28.63 9.37 10.04
N LYS A 269 -27.65 8.92 10.81
CA LYS A 269 -27.80 7.89 11.86
C LYS A 269 -28.09 8.42 13.26
N GLY A 270 -28.04 9.73 13.47
CA GLY A 270 -28.24 10.35 14.77
C GLY A 270 -27.10 10.13 15.80
N ASN A 271 -25.92 9.65 15.39
CA ASN A 271 -24.74 9.47 16.27
C ASN A 271 -23.65 10.55 16.02
N THR A 272 -24.09 11.76 15.69
CA THR A 272 -23.22 12.87 15.27
C THR A 272 -22.28 13.32 16.39
N LYS A 273 -22.76 13.32 17.63
CA LYS A 273 -21.98 13.77 18.80
C LYS A 273 -20.80 12.84 19.09
N GLU A 274 -21.05 11.53 19.08
CA GLU A 274 -20.02 10.49 19.24
C GLU A 274 -18.97 10.59 18.13
N THR A 275 -19.43 10.83 16.91
CA THR A 275 -18.58 10.95 15.73
C THR A 275 -17.67 12.18 15.79
N LEU A 276 -18.21 13.33 16.19
CA LEU A 276 -17.42 14.55 16.39
C LEU A 276 -16.36 14.35 17.48
N ASN A 277 -16.75 13.74 18.61
CA ASN A 277 -15.83 13.43 19.70
C ASN A 277 -14.70 12.50 19.26
N LEU A 278 -14.99 11.52 18.39
CA LEU A 278 -13.99 10.62 17.83
C LEU A 278 -13.05 11.35 16.87
N ILE A 279 -13.58 12.13 15.93
CA ILE A 279 -12.78 12.84 14.91
C ILE A 279 -11.84 13.88 15.56
N ASN A 280 -12.29 14.58 16.60
CA ASN A 280 -11.50 15.58 17.33
C ASN A 280 -10.25 15.01 18.02
N GLN A 281 -10.15 13.69 18.13
CA GLN A 281 -8.99 13.03 18.72
C GLN A 281 -7.83 12.86 17.73
N PHE A 282 -8.08 13.05 16.43
CA PHE A 282 -7.09 12.92 15.37
C PHE A 282 -6.47 14.29 15.01
N PRO A 283 -5.25 14.31 14.46
CA PRO A 283 -4.61 15.52 13.97
C PRO A 283 -5.53 16.31 13.04
N ALA A 284 -5.56 17.62 13.25
CA ALA A 284 -6.35 18.53 12.43
C ALA A 284 -5.97 18.37 10.95
N SER A 285 -6.94 17.99 10.13
CA SER A 285 -6.79 17.98 8.68
C SER A 285 -7.14 19.36 8.12
N THR A 286 -6.42 19.83 7.11
CA THR A 286 -6.85 21.00 6.36
C THR A 286 -8.15 20.67 5.65
N LEU A 287 -9.24 21.31 6.05
CA LEU A 287 -10.57 21.08 5.48
C LEU A 287 -10.85 22.08 4.36
N ASP A 288 -11.29 21.59 3.20
CA ASP A 288 -11.86 22.44 2.15
C ASP A 288 -13.19 23.05 2.58
N LYS A 289 -13.68 24.07 1.86
CA LYS A 289 -14.94 24.76 2.22
C LYS A 289 -16.13 23.80 2.36
N ILE A 290 -16.19 22.74 1.55
CA ILE A 290 -17.27 21.74 1.58
C ILE A 290 -17.18 20.90 2.87
N SER A 291 -15.98 20.46 3.25
CA SER A 291 -15.77 19.69 4.48
C SER A 291 -15.95 20.55 5.72
N GLN A 292 -15.59 21.84 5.66
CA GLN A 292 -15.91 22.82 6.72
C GLN A 292 -17.42 23.01 6.87
N ALA A 293 -18.17 23.14 5.77
CA ALA A 293 -19.63 23.24 5.82
C ALA A 293 -20.27 21.98 6.41
N CYS A 294 -19.73 20.80 6.09
CA CYS A 294 -20.18 19.53 6.66
C CYS A 294 -19.85 19.42 8.16
N LEU A 295 -18.68 19.87 8.59
CA LEU A 295 -18.31 19.95 10.00
C LEU A 295 -19.27 20.86 10.77
N LEU A 296 -19.57 22.04 10.23
CA LEU A 296 -20.50 22.96 10.86
C LEU A 296 -21.93 22.41 10.89
N ALA A 297 -22.40 21.79 9.80
CA ALA A 297 -23.70 21.10 9.77
C ALA A 297 -23.78 20.02 10.87
N ALA A 298 -22.73 19.22 11.05
CA ALA A 298 -22.66 18.23 12.11
C ALA A 298 -22.69 18.87 13.50
N LYS A 299 -21.96 19.96 13.72
CA LYS A 299 -21.98 20.70 14.99
C LYS A 299 -23.38 21.23 15.30
N ILE A 300 -24.05 21.84 14.33
CA ILE A 300 -25.43 22.33 14.44
C ILE A 300 -26.37 21.21 14.89
N VAL A 301 -26.30 20.04 14.23
CA VAL A 301 -27.16 18.90 14.57
C VAL A 301 -26.84 18.31 15.95
N SER A 302 -25.57 18.31 16.36
CA SER A 302 -25.14 17.69 17.62
C SER A 302 -25.30 18.56 18.87
N ASP A 303 -25.06 19.87 18.75
CA ASP A 303 -25.08 20.85 19.83
C ASP A 303 -25.32 22.25 19.22
N PRO A 304 -26.58 22.60 18.93
CA PRO A 304 -26.91 23.83 18.23
C PRO A 304 -26.55 25.09 19.04
N VAL A 305 -26.52 25.01 20.38
CA VAL A 305 -26.19 26.15 21.25
C VAL A 305 -24.69 26.42 21.22
N ALA A 306 -23.86 25.37 21.34
CA ALA A 306 -22.42 25.53 21.23
C ALA A 306 -22.01 25.99 19.82
N ALA A 307 -22.67 25.47 18.78
CA ALA A 307 -22.39 25.84 17.40
C ALA A 307 -22.62 27.33 17.11
N GLN A 308 -23.54 28.01 17.80
CA GLN A 308 -23.79 29.45 17.61
C GLN A 308 -22.56 30.32 17.91
N SER A 309 -21.60 29.82 18.70
CA SER A 309 -20.32 30.51 18.94
C SER A 309 -19.44 30.59 17.69
N GLU A 310 -19.62 29.68 16.72
CA GLU A 310 -18.90 29.62 15.45
C GLU A 310 -19.62 30.37 14.33
N LYS A 311 -20.39 31.42 14.68
CA LYS A 311 -21.28 32.19 13.79
C LYS A 311 -20.78 32.19 12.35
N ILE A 312 -21.60 31.66 11.45
CA ILE A 312 -21.40 31.85 10.02
C ILE A 312 -21.39 33.36 9.80
N ASP A 313 -20.30 33.90 9.28
CA ASP A 313 -20.31 35.28 8.80
C ASP A 313 -21.37 35.35 7.70
N THR A 314 -22.49 35.99 8.02
CA THR A 314 -23.66 36.09 7.13
C THR A 314 -23.32 36.82 5.84
N ASN A 315 -22.15 37.46 5.75
CA ASN A 315 -21.62 38.05 4.52
C ASN A 315 -21.05 37.00 3.54
N ASP A 316 -20.65 35.79 3.97
CA ASP A 316 -20.33 34.67 3.06
C ASP A 316 -21.60 33.83 2.82
N THR A 317 -22.53 34.43 2.05
CA THR A 317 -23.82 33.82 1.70
C THR A 317 -23.66 32.44 1.04
N ARG A 318 -22.60 32.23 0.26
CA ARG A 318 -22.31 30.95 -0.39
C ARG A 318 -21.96 29.86 0.61
N PHE A 319 -21.19 30.18 1.64
CA PHE A 319 -20.86 29.21 2.69
C PHE A 319 -22.11 28.86 3.51
N ALA A 320 -22.91 29.86 3.90
CA ALA A 320 -24.18 29.65 4.61
C ALA A 320 -25.13 28.73 3.82
N GLU A 321 -25.28 28.97 2.51
CA GLU A 321 -26.08 28.10 1.64
C GLU A 321 -25.53 26.67 1.56
N THR A 322 -24.21 26.50 1.54
CA THR A 322 -23.58 25.17 1.50
C THR A 322 -23.89 24.38 2.76
N VAL A 323 -23.86 25.02 3.94
CA VAL A 323 -24.23 24.41 5.22
C VAL A 323 -25.70 23.98 5.21
N GLN A 324 -26.61 24.87 4.78
CA GLN A 324 -28.05 24.57 4.70
C GLN A 324 -28.34 23.41 3.75
N ASN A 325 -27.70 23.41 2.57
CA ASN A 325 -27.83 22.33 1.60
C ASN A 325 -27.35 20.98 2.16
N GLU A 326 -26.26 20.99 2.93
CA GLU A 326 -25.74 19.78 3.55
C GLU A 326 -26.72 19.23 4.60
N ILE A 327 -27.26 20.10 5.46
CA ILE A 327 -28.29 19.71 6.45
C ILE A 327 -29.52 19.12 5.76
N MET A 328 -30.08 19.79 4.76
CA MET A 328 -31.26 19.27 4.04
C MET A 328 -31.00 17.95 3.33
N LYS A 329 -29.81 17.79 2.74
CA LYS A 329 -29.45 16.55 2.08
C LYS A 329 -29.43 15.39 3.06
N GLN A 330 -28.85 15.57 4.25
CA GLN A 330 -28.84 14.51 5.26
C GLN A 330 -30.22 14.31 5.90
N TYR A 331 -30.99 15.38 6.13
CA TYR A 331 -32.38 15.30 6.59
C TYR A 331 -33.21 14.38 5.68
N ASN A 332 -33.13 14.56 4.36
CA ASN A 332 -33.90 13.74 3.41
C ASN A 332 -33.54 12.24 3.43
N LEU A 333 -32.33 11.90 3.88
CA LEU A 333 -31.83 10.53 3.98
C LEU A 333 -32.07 9.89 5.35
N ALA A 334 -32.41 10.70 6.37
CA ALA A 334 -32.54 10.26 7.75
C ALA A 334 -33.89 9.57 8.04
N GLU A 335 -33.89 8.73 9.08
CA GLU A 335 -35.09 8.12 9.65
C GLU A 335 -35.98 9.17 10.36
N PRO A 336 -37.29 8.90 10.56
CA PRO A 336 -38.25 9.90 11.07
C PRO A 336 -37.88 10.54 12.42
N ASP A 337 -37.35 9.76 13.36
CA ASP A 337 -36.91 10.20 14.69
C ASP A 337 -35.68 11.12 14.60
N VAL A 338 -34.73 10.76 13.71
CA VAL A 338 -33.54 11.57 13.44
C VAL A 338 -33.92 12.87 12.70
N LYS A 339 -34.90 12.82 11.79
CA LYS A 339 -35.43 14.00 11.09
C LYS A 339 -35.97 15.06 12.05
N GLU A 340 -36.76 14.66 13.04
CA GLU A 340 -37.29 15.63 14.02
C GLU A 340 -36.16 16.25 14.84
N SER A 341 -35.16 15.45 15.24
CA SER A 341 -33.97 15.94 15.95
C SER A 341 -33.18 16.97 15.12
N ILE A 342 -32.97 16.70 13.82
CA ILE A 342 -32.31 17.65 12.90
C ILE A 342 -33.13 18.94 12.76
N LYS A 343 -34.45 18.83 12.69
CA LYS A 343 -35.38 19.97 12.55
C LYS A 343 -35.36 20.87 13.79
N GLU A 344 -35.43 20.29 14.98
CA GLU A 344 -35.34 21.03 16.23
C GLU A 344 -33.98 21.74 16.37
N ALA A 345 -32.89 21.02 16.11
CA ALA A 345 -31.55 21.59 16.18
C ALA A 345 -31.35 22.76 15.19
N SER A 346 -31.88 22.63 13.97
CA SER A 346 -31.82 23.68 12.96
C SER A 346 -32.61 24.93 13.36
N LYS A 347 -33.79 24.76 13.99
CA LYS A 347 -34.59 25.88 14.52
C LYS A 347 -33.85 26.64 15.61
N VAL A 348 -33.21 25.92 16.53
CA VAL A 348 -32.42 26.52 17.61
C VAL A 348 -31.25 27.34 17.04
N TYR A 349 -30.54 26.81 16.05
CA TYR A 349 -29.34 27.46 15.51
C TYR A 349 -29.65 28.71 14.67
N PHE A 350 -30.56 28.63 13.69
CA PHE A 350 -30.73 29.71 12.70
C PHE A 350 -31.73 30.80 13.09
N ASN A 351 -32.58 30.57 14.10
CA ASN A 351 -33.73 31.39 14.48
C ASN A 351 -33.71 32.87 13.99
N PRO A 352 -34.46 33.25 12.92
CA PRO A 352 -35.50 32.47 12.23
C PRO A 352 -34.97 31.42 11.23
N LEU A 353 -35.74 30.35 11.02
CA LEU A 353 -35.35 29.25 10.13
C LEU A 353 -35.28 29.72 8.65
N PRO A 354 -34.19 29.45 7.90
CA PRO A 354 -34.05 29.84 6.50
C PRO A 354 -35.06 29.12 5.60
N GLU A 355 -35.45 29.73 4.48
CA GLU A 355 -36.40 29.13 3.52
C GLU A 355 -36.01 27.73 3.07
N LYS A 356 -34.72 27.49 2.79
CA LYS A 356 -34.22 26.17 2.38
C LYS A 356 -34.36 25.09 3.46
N LEU A 357 -34.52 25.47 4.73
CA LEU A 357 -34.70 24.57 5.86
C LEU A 357 -36.16 24.51 6.34
N GLN A 358 -37.12 25.01 5.55
CA GLN A 358 -38.54 24.83 5.85
C GLN A 358 -38.95 23.39 5.50
N PHE A 359 -38.76 22.50 6.49
CA PHE A 359 -38.99 21.05 6.42
C PHE A 359 -40.43 20.64 6.14
#